data_AF-A0A293LZ67-F1
#
_entry.id   AF-A0A293LZ67-F1
#
_cell.length_a   1.000
_cell.length_b   1.000
_cell.length_c   1.000
_cell.angle_alpha   90.00
_cell.angle_beta   90.00
_cell.angle_gamma   90.00
#
_symmetry.space_group_name_H-M   'P 1'
#
loop_
_entity.id
_entity.type
_entity.pdbx_description
1 polymer ?
#
loop_
_entity_poly.entity_id
_entity_poly.type
_entity_poly.pdbx_seq_one_letter_code
_entity_poly.pdbx_strand_id
1 'polypeptide(L)' 'MWGGQVELRALSHVCKAPIIVVQATGPSIEIGTEYTAKPILLSYHRHMYDMGEHYNSLIPATEEKVDEFSECV' A
#
# COMPACT_ATOMS: atom_id res chain seq x y z
N MET A 1 -7.19 12.97 -13.87
CA MET A 1 -7.91 11.75 -13.44
C MET A 1 -6.93 10.94 -12.62
N TRP A 2 -7.26 10.61 -11.38
CA TRP A 2 -6.40 9.87 -10.47
C TRP A 2 -6.92 8.45 -10.30
N GLY A 3 -6.01 7.49 -10.11
CA GLY A 3 -6.36 6.08 -9.90
C GLY A 3 -6.95 5.87 -8.51
N GLY A 4 -7.77 4.83 -8.35
CA GLY A 4 -8.43 4.48 -7.11
C GLY A 4 -8.55 2.98 -6.91
N GLN A 5 -9.71 2.51 -6.45
CA GLN A 5 -9.88 1.13 -6.00
C GLN A 5 -9.70 0.08 -7.12
N VAL A 6 -10.12 0.39 -8.35
CA VAL A 6 -10.02 -0.54 -9.49
C VAL A 6 -8.56 -0.79 -9.83
N GLU A 7 -7.77 0.27 -9.90
CA GLU A 7 -6.33 0.21 -10.16
C GLU A 7 -5.59 -0.50 -9.03
N LEU A 8 -5.92 -0.21 -7.77
CA LEU A 8 -5.32 -0.91 -6.61
C LEU A 8 -5.66 -2.41 -6.61
N ARG A 9 -6.89 -2.79 -6.96
CA ARG A 9 -7.26 -4.21 -7.08
C ARG A 9 -6.50 -4.90 -8.22
N ALA A 10 -6.36 -4.25 -9.37
CA ALA A 10 -5.57 -4.76 -10.48
C ALA A 10 -4.10 -4.94 -10.09
N LEU A 11 -3.50 -3.95 -9.43
CA LEU A 11 -2.13 -4.02 -8.91
C LEU A 11 -1.96 -5.16 -7.91
N SER A 12 -2.87 -5.31 -6.95
CA SER A 12 -2.84 -6.41 -6.00
C SER A 12 -2.84 -7.78 -6.71
N HIS A 13 -3.63 -7.93 -7.78
CA HIS A 13 -3.69 -9.17 -8.55
C HIS A 13 -2.41 -9.47 -9.33
N VAL A 14 -1.77 -8.44 -9.90
CA VAL A 14 -0.51 -8.58 -10.65
C VAL A 14 0.65 -8.85 -9.70
N CYS A 15 0.73 -8.12 -8.60
CA CYS A 15 1.77 -8.26 -7.58
C CYS A 15 1.56 -9.47 -6.67
N LYS A 16 0.39 -10.12 -6.72
CA LYS A 16 0.02 -11.24 -5.83
C LYS A 16 0.23 -10.92 -4.36
N ALA A 17 -0.07 -9.68 -3.99
CA ALA A 17 0.13 -9.15 -2.64
C ALA A 17 -1.08 -8.34 -2.18
N PRO A 18 -1.41 -8.40 -0.88
CA PRO A 18 -2.45 -7.54 -0.33
C PRO A 18 -1.98 -6.08 -0.31
N ILE A 19 -2.93 -5.15 -0.45
CA ILE A 19 -2.70 -3.71 -0.31
C ILE A 19 -3.56 -3.20 0.83
N ILE A 20 -2.93 -2.49 1.77
CA ILE A 20 -3.61 -1.85 2.91
C ILE A 20 -3.50 -0.35 2.73
N VAL A 21 -4.65 0.31 2.63
CA VAL A 21 -4.76 1.77 2.53
C VAL A 21 -5.21 2.32 3.87
N VAL A 22 -4.31 3.00 4.56
CA VAL A 22 -4.60 3.74 5.79
C VAL A 22 -5.18 5.11 5.42
N GLN A 23 -6.26 5.51 6.07
CA GLN A 23 -6.91 6.80 5.84
C GLN A 23 -7.12 7.55 7.16
N ALA A 24 -7.18 8.88 7.07
CA ALA A 24 -7.35 9.72 8.25
C ALA A 24 -8.69 9.53 8.98
N THR A 25 -9.73 9.08 8.27
CA THR A 25 -11.08 8.92 8.82
C THR A 25 -11.64 7.55 8.44
N GLY A 26 -12.05 6.78 9.45
CA GLY A 26 -12.58 5.43 9.25
C GLY A 26 -11.52 4.33 9.27
N PRO A 27 -11.93 3.07 9.08
CA PRO A 27 -11.01 1.93 9.09
C PRO A 27 -10.12 1.91 7.85
N SER A 28 -8.99 1.22 7.94
CA SER A 28 -8.15 0.94 6.76
C SER A 28 -8.91 0.12 5.73
N ILE A 29 -8.61 0.36 4.45
CA ILE A 29 -9.18 -0.40 3.33
C ILE A 29 -8.20 -1.52 2.98
N GLU A 30 -8.66 -2.76 3.02
CA GLU A 30 -7.88 -3.94 2.64
C GLU A 30 -8.31 -4.44 1.27
N ILE A 31 -7.33 -4.70 0.41
CA ILE A 31 -7.53 -5.15 -0.98
C ILE A 31 -6.63 -6.36 -1.20
N GLY A 32 -7.14 -7.40 -1.87
CA GLY A 32 -6.34 -8.59 -2.17
C GLY A 32 -6.10 -9.48 -0.95
N THR A 33 -7.07 -9.57 -0.05
CA THR A 33 -7.01 -10.39 1.17
C THR A 33 -6.89 -11.88 0.87
N GLU A 34 -7.11 -12.30 -0.37
CA GLU A 34 -6.83 -13.64 -0.88
C GLU A 34 -5.32 -13.97 -0.98
N TYR A 35 -4.45 -12.96 -0.92
CA TYR A 35 -2.99 -13.13 -0.95
C TYR A 35 -2.39 -13.06 0.45
N THR A 36 -1.37 -13.88 0.69
CA THR A 36 -0.71 -14.00 2.00
C THR A 36 0.68 -13.37 2.04
N ALA A 37 1.12 -12.74 0.95
CA ALA A 37 2.39 -12.04 0.87
C ALA A 37 2.43 -10.81 1.81
N LYS A 38 3.62 -10.24 2.02
CA LYS A 38 3.78 -9.00 2.79
C LYS A 38 2.92 -7.89 2.17
N PRO A 39 2.09 -7.18 2.96
CA PRO A 39 1.20 -6.17 2.41
C PRO A 39 1.97 -4.94 1.92
N ILE A 40 1.52 -4.39 0.79
CA ILE A 40 1.92 -3.07 0.32
C ILE A 40 1.10 -2.04 1.12
N LEU A 41 1.79 -1.10 1.76
CA LEU A 41 1.15 -0.12 2.64
C LEU A 41 1.08 1.23 1.95
N LEU A 42 -0.13 1.80 1.91
CA LEU A 42 -0.40 3.14 1.37
C LEU A 42 -1.13 3.99 2.41
N SER A 43 -0.89 5.30 2.39
CA SER A 43 -1.72 6.28 3.09
C SER A 43 -2.52 7.09 2.07
N TYR A 44 -3.79 7.31 2.35
CA TYR A 44 -4.69 8.08 1.51
C TYR A 44 -5.10 9.39 2.20
N HIS A 45 -4.92 10.48 1.47
CA HIS A 45 -5.02 11.84 1.99
C HIS A 45 -5.96 12.66 1.12
N ARG A 46 -7.09 13.09 1.68
CA ARG A 46 -8.10 13.89 0.94
C ARG A 46 -7.84 15.38 0.94
N HIS A 47 -7.24 15.90 2.00
CA HIS A 47 -7.17 17.34 2.29
C HIS A 47 -5.76 17.85 2.61
N MET A 48 -4.73 17.00 2.51
CA MET A 48 -3.37 17.39 2.93
C MET A 48 -2.69 18.34 1.93
N TYR A 49 -3.13 18.38 0.66
CA TYR A 49 -2.64 19.31 -0.35
C TYR A 49 -3.80 19.97 -1.09
N ASP A 50 -3.62 21.21 -1.55
CA ASP A 50 -4.59 21.96 -2.37
C ASP A 50 -4.99 21.23 -3.67
N MET A 51 -4.21 20.22 -4.06
CA MET A 51 -4.45 19.37 -5.24
C MET A 51 -5.41 18.19 -4.98
N GLY A 52 -5.85 17.95 -3.75
CA GLY A 52 -6.86 16.94 -3.39
C GLY A 52 -6.33 15.57 -2.98
N GLU A 53 -7.10 14.52 -3.31
CA GLU A 53 -6.93 13.08 -2.97
C GLU A 53 -5.65 12.36 -3.46
N HIS A 54 -4.66 12.11 -2.61
CA HIS A 54 -3.42 11.45 -3.04
C HIS A 54 -3.05 10.25 -2.17
N TYR A 55 -2.22 9.37 -2.75
CA TYR A 55 -1.63 8.23 -2.06
C TYR A 55 -0.14 8.43 -1.85
N ASN A 56 0.35 8.09 -0.66
CA ASN A 56 1.78 8.01 -0.36
C ASN A 56 2.15 6.60 0.12
N SER A 57 3.34 6.13 -0.25
CA SER A 57 3.88 4.87 0.27
C SER A 57 4.16 4.98 1.77
N LEU A 58 3.93 3.88 2.49
CA LEU A 58 4.26 3.77 3.90
C LEU A 58 5.33 2.70 4.12
N ILE A 59 6.19 2.96 5.10
CA ILE A 59 7.14 1.99 5.65
C ILE A 59 6.81 1.77 7.13
N PRO A 60 6.82 0.52 7.64
CA PRO A 60 6.68 0.28 9.06
C PRO A 60 7.78 0.99 9.86
N ALA A 61 7.44 1.58 11.01
CA ALA A 61 8.42 2.27 11.85
C ALA A 61 9.52 1.34 12.41
N THR A 62 9.23 0.03 12.49
CA THR A 62 10.15 -1.02 12.92
C THR A 62 10.36 -2.00 11.77
N GLU A 63 11.09 -1.59 10.75
CA GLU A 63 11.58 -2.52 9.74
C GLU A 63 12.73 -3.35 10.33
N GLU A 64 12.50 -4.64 10.56
CA GLU A 64 13.57 -5.61 10.39
C GLU A 64 13.99 -5.53 8.92
N LYS A 65 15.16 -4.95 8.66
CA LYS A 65 15.76 -4.95 7.33
C LYS A 65 16.05 -6.40 6.96
N VAL A 66 15.18 -7.01 6.16
CA VAL A 66 15.54 -8.22 5.42
C VAL A 66 16.51 -7.75 4.34
N ASP A 67 17.79 -8.02 4.56
CA ASP A 67 18.88 -7.66 3.67
C ASP A 67 18.73 -8.43 2.34
N GLU A 68 18.14 -7.78 1.35
CA GLU A 68 17.84 -8.32 0.01
C GLU A 68 19.09 -8.60 -0.85
N PHE A 69 20.30 -8.60 -0.26
CA PHE A 69 21.55 -8.95 -0.93
C PHE A 69 22.41 -9.99 -0.19
N SER A 70 21.92 -10.60 0.90
CA SER A 70 22.71 -11.59 1.67
C SER A 70 22.86 -12.97 1.00
N GLU A 71 22.15 -13.28 -0.09
CA GLU A 71 22.22 -14.60 -0.76
C GLU A 71 23.07 -14.60 -2.05
N CYS A 72 23.91 -13.59 -2.27
CA CYS A 72 24.88 -13.58 -3.37
C CYS A 72 26.33 -13.63 -2.87
N VAL A 73 26.72 -14.69 -2.12
CA VAL A 73 28.10 -15.22 -2.06
C VAL A 73 28.05 -16.72 -1.87
#